data_AF-A0A0L0SGN8-F1
#
_entry.id   AF-A0A0L0SGN8-F1
#
_cell.length_a   1.000
_cell.length_b   1.000
_cell.length_c   1.000
_cell.angle_alpha   90.00
_cell.angle_beta   90.00
_cell.angle_gamma   90.00
#
_symmetry.space_group_name_H-M   'P 1'
#
loop_
_entity.id
_entity.type
_entity.pdbx_description
1 polymer ?
#
loop_
_entity_poly.entity_id
_entity_poly.type
_entity_poly.pdbx_seq_one_letter_code
_entity_poly.pdbx_strand_id
1 'polypeptide(L)'
;MFLCRSLRAAAPLAVPRPLATSAAVRAVHHDVTPAPEPPKRQGKNSFSLYIGDQADKKPAGIKSQDWMSELGRRWRAMPEFERKRYERKLAELKAQHQQLLNEYHRTYTPAQIAAREMITAREAAEKLAKRAKRVAKKENPQAKTSFTHFMMHLRSTLPAEQGKYMPDVAKLASAQWAQMSEEDKAPWIAKSQEEKSALALAKAVNAPATPAEEE
;
A
#
# COMPACT_ATOMS: atom_id res chain seq x y z
N MET A 1 28.67 76.69 -12.81
CA MET A 1 27.20 76.69 -12.99
C MET A 1 26.62 75.55 -12.18
N PHE A 2 25.95 75.88 -11.08
CA PHE A 2 25.27 74.95 -10.19
C PHE A 2 23.92 74.56 -10.78
N LEU A 3 23.62 73.28 -10.89
CA LEU A 3 22.27 72.78 -11.15
C LEU A 3 21.90 71.75 -10.07
N CYS A 4 21.04 72.22 -9.17
CA CYS A 4 20.38 71.47 -8.11
C CYS A 4 19.63 70.25 -8.66
N ARG A 5 19.98 69.05 -8.19
CA ARG A 5 19.11 67.87 -8.30
C ARG A 5 18.22 67.80 -7.04
N SER A 6 16.95 68.16 -7.23
CA SER A 6 15.89 68.05 -6.22
C SER A 6 15.51 66.58 -6.01
N LEU A 7 15.48 66.16 -4.74
CA LEU A 7 14.96 64.87 -4.30
C LEU A 7 13.44 64.81 -4.50
N ARG A 8 12.93 63.76 -5.15
CA ARG A 8 11.54 63.31 -4.99
C ARG A 8 11.54 62.02 -4.19
N ALA A 9 11.09 62.11 -2.95
CA ALA A 9 10.74 60.96 -2.13
C ALA A 9 9.45 60.31 -2.69
N ALA A 10 9.52 59.03 -3.05
CA ALA A 10 8.36 58.24 -3.41
C ALA A 10 7.64 57.77 -2.14
N ALA A 11 6.35 58.06 -2.03
CA ALA A 11 5.50 57.57 -0.95
C ALA A 11 5.22 56.06 -1.14
N PRO A 12 5.34 55.23 -0.09
CA PRO A 12 4.97 53.81 -0.20
C PRO A 12 3.46 53.64 -0.25
N LEU A 13 2.98 52.95 -1.29
CA LEU A 13 1.60 52.50 -1.44
C LEU A 13 1.25 51.52 -0.31
N ALA A 14 0.27 51.90 0.52
CA ALA A 14 -0.29 51.05 1.55
C ALA A 14 -0.96 49.82 0.91
N VAL A 15 -0.39 48.63 1.14
CA VAL A 15 -1.00 47.36 0.75
C VAL A 15 -2.22 47.12 1.66
N PRO A 16 -3.43 46.91 1.12
CA PRO A 16 -4.60 46.60 1.94
C PRO A 16 -4.37 45.27 2.68
N ARG A 17 -4.40 45.36 4.01
CA ARG A 17 -4.31 44.25 4.95
C ARG A 17 -5.50 43.30 4.68
N PRO A 18 -5.30 42.02 4.33
CA PRO A 18 -6.41 41.10 4.17
C PRO A 18 -7.14 40.98 5.50
N LEU A 19 -8.42 41.36 5.51
CA LEU A 19 -9.31 41.21 6.65
C LEU A 19 -9.33 39.75 7.05
N ALA A 20 -9.15 39.51 8.35
CA ALA A 20 -9.22 38.22 8.99
C ALA A 20 -10.49 37.48 8.53
N THR A 21 -10.31 36.45 7.71
CA THR A 21 -11.36 35.50 7.37
C THR A 21 -11.70 34.69 8.61
N SER A 22 -12.72 35.18 9.32
CA SER A 22 -13.74 34.46 10.08
C SER A 22 -13.35 33.08 10.61
N ALA A 23 -12.96 33.04 11.89
CA ALA A 23 -13.00 31.84 12.71
C ALA A 23 -14.43 31.25 12.88
N ALA A 24 -15.48 31.94 12.40
CA ALA A 24 -16.87 31.52 12.51
C ALA A 24 -17.35 30.57 11.39
N VAL A 25 -16.53 30.25 10.38
CA VAL A 25 -16.88 29.23 9.36
C VAL A 25 -16.54 27.80 9.85
N ARG A 26 -15.87 27.64 10.99
CA ARG A 26 -15.33 26.34 11.44
C ARG A 26 -16.28 25.51 12.31
N ALA A 27 -17.52 25.93 12.50
CA ALA A 27 -18.43 25.36 13.52
C ALA A 27 -19.65 24.59 12.97
N VAL A 28 -19.66 24.14 11.71
CA VAL A 28 -20.75 23.32 11.14
C VAL A 28 -20.28 21.95 10.62
N HIS A 29 -19.07 21.51 10.95
CA HIS A 29 -18.54 20.19 10.55
C HIS A 29 -18.67 19.11 11.64
N HIS A 30 -19.71 19.19 12.47
CA HIS A 30 -20.04 18.09 13.38
C HIS A 30 -21.07 17.17 12.71
N ASP A 31 -20.63 15.93 12.50
CA ASP A 31 -21.42 14.72 12.22
C ASP A 31 -21.89 14.46 10.78
N VAL A 32 -21.01 14.68 9.78
CA VAL A 32 -21.19 14.03 8.48
C VAL A 32 -20.83 12.54 8.61
N THR A 33 -21.80 11.70 8.97
CA THR A 33 -21.62 10.24 8.92
C THR A 33 -21.28 9.81 7.49
N PRO A 34 -20.18 9.06 7.25
CA PRO A 34 -19.79 8.68 5.90
C PRO A 34 -20.86 7.78 5.27
N ALA A 35 -21.08 7.96 3.96
CA ALA A 35 -22.00 7.10 3.22
C ALA A 35 -21.53 5.62 3.26
N PRO A 36 -22.45 4.65 3.22
CA PRO A 36 -22.10 3.23 3.12
C PRO A 36 -21.42 2.91 1.79
N GLU A 37 -20.96 1.66 1.64
CA GLU A 37 -20.30 1.25 0.40
C GLU A 37 -21.21 1.46 -0.81
N PRO A 38 -20.72 2.09 -1.89
CA PRO A 38 -21.50 2.24 -3.10
C PRO A 38 -21.81 0.86 -3.71
N PRO A 39 -22.92 0.73 -4.44
CA PRO A 39 -23.26 -0.50 -5.16
C PRO A 39 -22.08 -1.01 -6.00
N LYS A 40 -21.81 -2.32 -5.91
CA LYS A 40 -20.68 -2.96 -6.61
C LYS A 40 -21.09 -3.34 -8.03
N ARG A 41 -20.20 -3.10 -9.00
CA ARG A 41 -20.36 -3.54 -10.40
C ARG A 41 -20.33 -5.06 -10.51
N GLN A 42 -21.43 -5.64 -11.00
CA GLN A 42 -21.52 -7.06 -11.30
C GLN A 42 -20.91 -7.36 -12.67
N GLY A 43 -19.73 -7.98 -12.67
CA GLY A 43 -19.01 -8.34 -13.90
C GLY A 43 -18.43 -7.14 -14.65
N LYS A 44 -17.14 -7.21 -15.03
CA LYS A 44 -16.51 -6.14 -15.83
C LYS A 44 -16.81 -6.30 -17.32
N ASN A 45 -16.92 -7.54 -17.80
CA ASN A 45 -17.16 -7.90 -19.19
C ASN A 45 -18.06 -9.15 -19.28
N SER A 46 -18.56 -9.46 -20.48
CA SER A 46 -19.41 -10.63 -20.76
C SER A 46 -18.72 -11.94 -20.40
N PHE A 47 -17.41 -12.04 -20.65
CA PHE A 47 -16.60 -13.20 -20.28
C PHE A 47 -16.52 -13.41 -18.75
N SER A 48 -16.53 -12.35 -17.93
CA SER A 48 -16.52 -12.46 -16.45
C SER A 48 -17.81 -13.11 -15.94
N LEU A 49 -18.94 -12.78 -16.57
CA LEU A 49 -20.23 -13.41 -16.26
C LEU A 49 -20.21 -14.88 -16.66
N TYR A 50 -19.64 -15.21 -17.81
CA TYR A 50 -19.43 -16.60 -18.22
C TYR A 50 -18.55 -17.36 -17.23
N ILE A 51 -17.41 -16.79 -16.79
CA ILE A 51 -16.56 -17.44 -15.77
C ILE A 51 -17.34 -17.68 -14.48
N GLY A 52 -18.16 -16.71 -14.04
CA GLY A 52 -19.04 -16.85 -12.89
C GLY A 52 -20.00 -18.05 -13.02
N ASP A 53 -20.69 -18.17 -14.17
CA ASP A 53 -21.59 -19.29 -14.49
C ASP A 53 -20.86 -20.66 -14.58
N GLN A 54 -19.53 -20.65 -14.76
CA GLN A 54 -18.71 -21.86 -14.84
C GLN A 54 -17.92 -22.15 -13.56
N ALA A 55 -17.97 -21.27 -12.56
CA ALA A 55 -17.19 -21.42 -11.32
C ALA A 55 -17.58 -22.70 -10.56
N ASP A 56 -18.88 -23.00 -10.50
CA ASP A 56 -19.43 -24.19 -9.83
C ASP A 56 -19.13 -25.49 -10.58
N LYS A 57 -18.78 -25.40 -11.87
CA LYS A 57 -18.48 -26.54 -12.74
C LYS A 57 -16.99 -26.90 -12.75
N LYS A 58 -16.21 -26.24 -11.88
CA LYS A 58 -14.77 -26.51 -11.80
C LYS A 58 -14.53 -27.91 -11.22
N PRO A 59 -13.84 -28.81 -11.94
CA PRO A 59 -13.50 -30.12 -11.41
C PRO A 59 -12.49 -30.03 -10.25
N ALA A 60 -12.66 -30.88 -9.24
CA ALA A 60 -11.73 -31.00 -8.13
C ALA A 60 -10.37 -31.50 -8.62
N GLY A 61 -9.28 -30.87 -8.18
CA GLY A 61 -7.91 -31.26 -8.54
C GLY A 61 -7.27 -30.47 -9.69
N ILE A 62 -8.04 -29.73 -10.50
CA ILE A 62 -7.46 -28.85 -11.53
C ILE A 62 -7.01 -27.52 -10.93
N LYS A 63 -5.77 -27.11 -11.27
CA LYS A 63 -5.25 -25.80 -10.90
C LYS A 63 -6.10 -24.70 -11.52
N SER A 64 -6.39 -23.65 -10.75
CA SER A 64 -7.26 -22.56 -11.23
C SER A 64 -6.76 -21.89 -12.52
N GLN A 65 -5.45 -21.86 -12.75
CA GLN A 65 -4.85 -21.29 -13.97
C GLN A 65 -5.14 -22.14 -15.22
N ASP A 66 -5.07 -23.47 -15.10
CA ASP A 66 -5.35 -24.40 -16.21
C ASP A 66 -6.85 -24.35 -16.54
N TRP A 67 -7.69 -24.32 -15.50
CA TRP A 67 -9.13 -24.13 -15.65
C TRP A 67 -9.49 -22.81 -16.34
N MET A 68 -8.84 -21.72 -15.96
CA MET A 68 -9.06 -20.40 -16.57
C MET A 68 -8.63 -20.37 -18.04
N SER A 69 -7.53 -21.04 -18.38
CA SER A 69 -7.04 -21.18 -19.76
C SER A 69 -8.04 -21.97 -20.61
N GLU A 70 -8.58 -23.04 -20.06
CA GLU A 70 -9.61 -23.87 -20.69
C GLU A 70 -10.91 -23.08 -20.93
N LEU A 71 -11.39 -22.34 -19.93
CA LEU A 71 -12.55 -21.44 -20.09
C LEU A 71 -12.32 -20.38 -21.17
N GLY A 72 -11.11 -19.83 -21.26
CA GLY A 72 -10.74 -18.88 -22.31
C GLY A 72 -10.71 -19.49 -23.71
N ARG A 73 -10.40 -20.78 -23.84
CA ARG A 73 -10.51 -21.53 -25.11
C ARG A 73 -11.98 -21.77 -25.45
N ARG A 74 -12.77 -22.26 -24.49
CA ARG A 74 -14.21 -22.52 -24.65
C ARG A 74 -14.98 -21.26 -25.04
N TRP A 75 -14.71 -20.13 -24.40
CA TRP A 75 -15.34 -18.84 -24.74
C TRP A 75 -15.07 -18.40 -26.18
N ARG A 76 -13.85 -18.61 -26.70
CA ARG A 76 -13.50 -18.25 -28.08
C ARG A 76 -14.10 -19.20 -29.11
N ALA A 77 -14.24 -20.48 -28.77
CA ALA A 77 -14.89 -21.48 -29.61
C ALA A 77 -16.44 -21.40 -29.57
N MET A 78 -16.99 -20.66 -28.60
CA MET A 78 -18.42 -20.51 -28.40
C MET A 78 -19.09 -19.75 -29.57
N PRO A 79 -20.25 -20.23 -30.06
CA PRO A 79 -20.96 -19.56 -31.14
C PRO A 79 -21.42 -18.16 -30.71
N GLU A 80 -21.53 -17.25 -31.69
CA GLU A 80 -21.81 -15.83 -31.41
C GLU A 80 -23.14 -15.61 -30.69
N PHE A 81 -24.16 -16.44 -30.94
CA PHE A 81 -25.47 -16.31 -30.29
C PHE A 81 -25.40 -16.52 -28.78
N GLU A 82 -24.54 -17.44 -28.29
CA GLU A 82 -24.34 -17.65 -26.86
C GLU A 82 -23.55 -16.51 -26.23
N ARG A 83 -22.52 -16.01 -26.92
CA ARG A 83 -21.77 -14.82 -26.48
C ARG A 83 -22.69 -13.59 -26.36
N LYS A 84 -23.59 -13.38 -27.33
CA LYS A 84 -24.62 -12.33 -27.30
C LYS A 84 -25.57 -12.46 -26.12
N ARG A 85 -25.85 -13.66 -25.61
CA ARG A 85 -26.64 -13.85 -24.37
C ARG A 85 -25.94 -13.20 -23.18
N TYR A 86 -24.62 -13.39 -23.05
CA TYR A 86 -23.84 -12.77 -21.98
C TYR A 86 -23.69 -11.26 -22.14
N GLU A 87 -23.65 -10.76 -23.37
CA GLU A 87 -23.67 -9.32 -23.64
C GLU A 87 -25.01 -8.68 -23.23
N ARG A 88 -26.14 -9.33 -23.51
CA ARG A 88 -27.45 -8.89 -23.02
C ARG A 88 -27.53 -8.88 -21.49
N LYS A 89 -27.12 -9.97 -20.83
CA LYS A 89 -27.02 -10.03 -19.36
C LYS A 89 -26.15 -8.89 -18.82
N LEU A 90 -25.01 -8.62 -19.45
CA LEU A 90 -24.13 -7.53 -19.04
C LEU A 90 -24.80 -6.16 -19.20
N ALA A 91 -25.54 -5.95 -20.28
CA ALA A 91 -26.28 -4.70 -20.51
C ALA A 91 -27.37 -4.49 -19.45
N GLU A 92 -28.12 -5.53 -19.11
CA GLU A 92 -29.12 -5.52 -18.02
C GLU A 92 -28.48 -5.19 -16.67
N LEU A 93 -27.38 -5.86 -16.31
CA LEU A 93 -26.66 -5.61 -15.06
C LEU A 93 -26.07 -4.20 -14.99
N LYS A 94 -25.60 -3.65 -16.12
CA LYS A 94 -25.16 -2.25 -16.19
C LYS A 94 -26.31 -1.28 -15.97
N ALA A 95 -27.47 -1.55 -16.56
CA ALA A 95 -28.67 -0.73 -16.36
C ALA A 95 -29.13 -0.75 -14.89
N GLN A 96 -29.20 -1.94 -14.29
CA GLN A 96 -29.52 -2.10 -12.87
C GLN A 96 -28.51 -1.37 -11.97
N HIS A 97 -27.21 -1.51 -12.25
CA HIS A 97 -26.19 -0.78 -11.50
C HIS A 97 -26.35 0.72 -11.62
N GLN A 98 -26.68 1.24 -12.80
CA GLN A 98 -26.90 2.68 -12.98
C GLN A 98 -28.10 3.15 -12.17
N GLN A 99 -29.18 2.37 -12.11
CA GLN A 99 -30.33 2.66 -11.26
C GLN A 99 -29.93 2.71 -9.78
N LEU A 100 -29.20 1.70 -9.30
CA LEU A 100 -28.70 1.65 -7.92
C LEU A 100 -27.76 2.83 -7.59
N LEU A 101 -26.92 3.27 -8.54
CA LEU A 101 -26.11 4.47 -8.35
C LEU A 101 -26.96 5.74 -8.28
N ASN A 102 -27.96 5.86 -9.14
CA ASN A 102 -28.86 7.01 -9.11
C ASN A 102 -29.63 7.08 -7.80
N GLU A 103 -30.09 5.92 -7.29
CA GLU A 103 -30.71 5.81 -5.97
C GLU A 103 -29.71 6.18 -4.85
N TYR A 104 -28.49 5.67 -4.90
CA TYR A 104 -27.43 6.01 -3.96
C TYR A 104 -27.13 7.52 -3.93
N HIS A 105 -27.05 8.17 -5.09
CA HIS A 105 -26.86 9.62 -5.19
C HIS A 105 -28.08 10.43 -4.74
N ARG A 106 -29.29 9.83 -4.77
CA ARG A 106 -30.51 10.45 -4.22
C ARG A 106 -30.59 10.32 -2.71
N THR A 107 -30.11 9.20 -2.15
CA THR A 107 -30.19 8.92 -0.71
C THR A 107 -29.07 9.60 0.08
N TYR A 108 -27.87 9.74 -0.48
CA TYR A 108 -26.71 10.30 0.21
C TYR A 108 -26.32 11.68 -0.31
N THR A 109 -25.93 12.55 0.61
CA THR A 109 -25.45 13.89 0.23
C THR A 109 -24.05 13.82 -0.37
N PRO A 110 -23.68 14.76 -1.26
CA PRO A 110 -22.33 14.83 -1.81
C PRO A 110 -21.24 14.88 -0.74
N ALA A 111 -21.51 15.50 0.42
CA ALA A 111 -20.58 15.55 1.54
C ALA A 111 -20.32 14.17 2.18
N GLN A 112 -21.35 13.33 2.32
CA GLN A 112 -21.21 11.97 2.86
C GLN A 112 -20.47 11.05 1.90
N ILE A 113 -20.70 11.23 0.59
CA ILE A 113 -19.98 10.50 -0.47
C ILE A 113 -18.51 10.90 -0.47
N ALA A 114 -18.21 12.20 -0.45
CA ALA A 114 -16.84 12.70 -0.38
C ALA A 114 -16.11 12.23 0.90
N ALA A 115 -16.79 12.21 2.05
CA ALA A 115 -16.23 11.67 3.29
C ALA A 115 -15.84 10.19 3.15
N ARG A 116 -16.67 9.38 2.48
CA ARG A 116 -16.36 7.97 2.20
C ARG A 116 -15.16 7.84 1.24
N GLU A 117 -15.13 8.62 0.17
CA GLU A 117 -14.03 8.61 -0.79
C GLU A 117 -12.69 8.92 -0.09
N MET A 118 -12.66 9.90 0.80
CA MET A 118 -11.48 10.24 1.61
C MET A 118 -11.00 9.07 2.48
N ILE A 119 -11.93 8.35 3.13
CA ILE A 119 -11.59 7.15 3.92
C ILE A 119 -10.95 6.10 3.01
N THR A 120 -11.57 5.79 1.88
CA THR A 120 -11.06 4.78 0.95
C THR A 120 -9.71 5.17 0.34
N ALA A 121 -9.51 6.46 0.03
CA ALA A 121 -8.26 6.99 -0.47
C ALA A 121 -7.14 6.88 0.58
N ARG A 122 -7.44 7.17 1.84
CA ARG A 122 -6.51 7.00 2.96
C ARG A 122 -6.10 5.55 3.15
N GLU A 123 -7.05 4.62 3.14
CA GLU A 123 -6.75 3.18 3.23
C GLU A 123 -5.90 2.68 2.06
N ALA A 124 -6.19 3.16 0.84
CA ALA A 124 -5.40 2.83 -0.35
C ALA A 124 -3.97 3.38 -0.23
N ALA A 125 -3.82 4.64 0.20
CA ALA A 125 -2.52 5.26 0.43
C ALA A 125 -1.72 4.53 1.52
N GLU A 126 -2.37 4.12 2.61
CA GLU A 126 -1.72 3.34 3.68
C GLU A 126 -1.24 1.97 3.17
N LYS A 127 -2.06 1.27 2.39
CA LYS A 127 -1.67 -0.01 1.77
C LYS A 127 -0.49 0.17 0.81
N LEU A 128 -0.49 1.23 0.00
CA LEU A 128 0.61 1.54 -0.90
C LEU A 128 1.88 1.89 -0.13
N ALA A 129 1.79 2.71 0.92
CA ALA A 129 2.90 3.05 1.79
C ALA A 129 3.47 1.81 2.50
N LYS A 130 2.62 0.90 2.98
CA LYS A 130 3.06 -0.39 3.56
C LYS A 130 3.78 -1.26 2.54
N ARG A 131 3.32 -1.31 1.28
CA ARG A 131 4.00 -2.04 0.20
C ARG A 131 5.35 -1.39 -0.13
N ALA A 132 5.40 -0.07 -0.28
CA ALA A 132 6.64 0.67 -0.52
C ALA A 132 7.68 0.42 0.60
N LYS A 133 7.25 0.47 1.87
CA LYS A 133 8.12 0.14 3.00
C LYS A 133 8.65 -1.31 2.96
N ARG A 134 7.84 -2.28 2.53
CA ARG A 134 8.28 -3.68 2.37
C ARG A 134 9.30 -3.84 1.24
N VAL A 135 9.10 -3.15 0.12
CA VAL A 135 10.03 -3.14 -1.01
C VAL A 135 11.35 -2.49 -0.58
N ALA A 136 11.30 -1.29 0.01
CA ALA A 136 12.49 -0.59 0.51
C ALA A 136 13.26 -1.42 1.56
N LYS A 137 12.56 -2.13 2.46
CA LYS A 137 13.21 -3.03 3.44
C LYS A 137 13.88 -4.24 2.78
N LYS A 138 13.36 -4.72 1.65
CA LYS A 138 13.95 -5.83 0.89
C LYS A 138 15.18 -5.36 0.11
N GLU A 139 15.14 -4.15 -0.45
CA GLU A 139 16.24 -3.55 -1.21
C GLU A 139 17.38 -3.07 -0.30
N ASN A 140 17.05 -2.59 0.89
CA ASN A 140 18.02 -2.15 1.89
C ASN A 140 17.91 -3.04 3.15
N PRO A 141 18.39 -4.29 3.09
CA PRO A 141 18.40 -5.16 4.26
C PRO A 141 19.31 -4.55 5.34
N GLN A 142 18.82 -4.59 6.57
CA GLN A 142 19.60 -4.22 7.74
C GLN A 142 20.40 -5.44 8.22
N ALA A 143 21.67 -5.23 8.55
CA ALA A 143 22.50 -6.25 9.17
C ALA A 143 21.86 -6.74 10.46
N LYS A 144 21.79 -8.06 10.64
CA LYS A 144 21.33 -8.66 11.88
C LYS A 144 22.30 -8.33 13.02
N THR A 145 21.75 -8.12 14.21
CA THR A 145 22.54 -7.92 15.42
C THR A 145 23.10 -9.25 15.92
N SER A 146 24.18 -9.21 16.71
CA SER A 146 24.77 -10.39 17.34
C SER A 146 23.73 -11.20 18.12
N PHE A 147 22.89 -10.52 18.91
CA PHE A 147 21.76 -11.14 19.61
C PHE A 147 20.75 -11.82 18.67
N THR A 148 20.49 -11.25 17.49
CA THR A 148 19.59 -11.87 16.50
C THR A 148 20.14 -13.19 15.99
N HIS A 149 21.45 -13.28 15.72
CA HIS A 149 22.07 -14.54 15.31
C HIS A 149 22.01 -15.59 16.41
N PHE A 150 22.29 -15.20 17.65
CA PHE A 150 22.17 -16.09 18.81
C PHE A 150 20.73 -16.58 19.01
N MET A 151 19.74 -15.69 18.93
CA MET A 151 18.33 -16.05 19.04
C MET A 151 17.89 -17.02 17.92
N MET A 152 18.36 -16.81 16.69
CA MET A 152 18.11 -17.73 15.58
C MET A 152 18.73 -19.11 15.82
N HIS A 153 19.95 -19.15 16.37
CA HIS A 153 20.61 -20.39 16.76
C HIS A 153 19.88 -21.11 17.89
N LEU A 154 19.51 -20.39 18.96
CA LEU A 154 18.74 -20.96 20.07
C LEU A 154 17.40 -21.52 19.60
N ARG A 155 16.74 -20.86 18.65
CA ARG A 155 15.50 -21.38 18.06
C ARG A 155 15.70 -22.72 17.37
N SER A 156 16.84 -22.92 16.69
CA SER A 156 17.14 -24.19 16.01
C SER A 156 17.49 -25.34 16.95
N THR A 157 17.91 -25.04 18.18
CA THR A 157 18.23 -26.06 19.20
C THR A 157 17.03 -26.42 20.08
N LEU A 158 16.03 -25.53 20.18
CA LEU A 158 14.81 -25.78 20.92
C LEU A 158 13.86 -26.74 20.17
N PRO A 159 13.05 -27.54 20.89
CA PRO A 159 12.04 -28.39 20.26
C PRO A 159 10.99 -27.53 19.53
N ALA A 160 10.39 -28.09 18.47
CA ALA A 160 9.48 -27.37 17.58
C ALA A 160 8.32 -26.66 18.31
N GLU A 161 7.82 -27.25 19.39
CA GLU A 161 6.76 -26.67 20.23
C GLU A 161 7.20 -25.37 20.91
N GLN A 162 8.42 -25.32 21.44
CA GLN A 162 8.97 -24.13 22.11
C GLN A 162 9.51 -23.12 21.10
N GLY A 163 10.01 -23.58 19.94
CA GLY A 163 10.51 -22.74 18.85
C GLY A 163 9.42 -22.11 17.97
N LYS A 164 8.13 -22.41 18.21
CA LYS A 164 7.00 -21.94 17.40
C LYS A 164 6.68 -20.47 17.65
N TYR A 165 6.72 -20.01 18.90
CA TYR A 165 6.31 -18.66 19.28
C TYR A 165 7.52 -17.76 19.58
N MET A 166 7.87 -16.88 18.64
CA MET A 166 9.09 -16.04 18.76
C MET A 166 9.17 -15.19 20.03
N PRO A 167 8.09 -14.61 20.58
CA PRO A 167 8.20 -13.83 21.80
C PRO A 167 8.71 -14.64 23.01
N ASP A 168 8.36 -15.92 23.12
CA ASP A 168 8.85 -16.76 24.21
C ASP A 168 10.32 -17.17 24.01
N VAL A 169 10.69 -17.49 22.75
CA VAL A 169 12.10 -17.70 22.38
C VAL A 169 12.94 -16.45 22.67
N ALA A 170 12.42 -15.25 22.41
CA ALA A 170 13.11 -14.00 22.68
C ALA A 170 13.31 -13.75 24.18
N LYS A 171 12.32 -14.08 25.01
CA LYS A 171 12.46 -14.02 26.49
C LYS A 171 13.54 -14.96 26.98
N LEU A 172 13.51 -16.23 26.55
CA LEU A 172 14.54 -17.22 26.91
C LEU A 172 15.94 -16.78 26.43
N ALA A 173 16.04 -16.35 25.18
CA ALA A 173 17.29 -15.85 24.61
C ALA A 173 17.82 -14.64 25.39
N SER A 174 16.96 -13.70 25.79
CA SER A 174 17.40 -12.53 26.57
C SER A 174 17.94 -12.92 27.95
N ALA A 175 17.30 -13.88 28.64
CA ALA A 175 17.76 -14.38 29.93
C ALA A 175 19.12 -15.09 29.80
N GLN A 176 19.26 -15.95 28.79
CA GLN A 176 20.51 -16.66 28.54
C GLN A 176 21.62 -15.71 28.10
N TRP A 177 21.33 -14.75 27.21
CA TRP A 177 22.30 -13.75 26.75
C TRP A 177 22.79 -12.85 27.89
N ALA A 178 21.95 -12.54 28.87
CA ALA A 178 22.36 -11.78 30.06
C ALA A 178 23.37 -12.55 30.93
N GLN A 179 23.26 -13.88 30.97
CA GLN A 179 24.14 -14.77 31.76
C GLN A 179 25.43 -15.18 31.03
N MET A 180 25.46 -15.07 29.70
CA MET A 180 26.63 -15.43 28.90
C MET A 180 27.81 -14.47 29.13
N SER A 181 29.02 -15.04 29.19
CA SER A 181 30.27 -14.29 29.24
C SER A 181 30.52 -13.53 27.92
N GLU A 182 31.45 -12.57 27.92
CA GLU A 182 31.83 -11.86 26.69
C GLU A 182 32.50 -12.80 25.67
N GLU A 183 33.20 -13.82 26.15
CA GLU A 183 33.85 -14.84 25.33
C GLU A 183 32.81 -15.67 24.56
N ASP A 184 31.71 -16.07 25.22
CA ASP A 184 30.62 -16.81 24.56
C ASP A 184 29.82 -15.93 23.58
N LYS A 185 29.83 -14.61 23.80
CA LYS A 185 29.21 -13.62 22.90
C LYS A 185 30.09 -13.29 21.70
N ALA A 186 31.41 -13.45 21.81
CA ALA A 186 32.39 -13.15 20.76
C ALA A 186 32.05 -13.75 19.37
N PRO A 187 31.69 -15.04 19.22
CA PRO A 187 31.37 -15.59 17.90
C PRO A 187 30.15 -14.92 17.25
N TRP A 188 29.19 -14.45 18.04
CA TRP A 188 27.99 -13.77 17.55
C TRP A 188 28.28 -12.32 17.18
N ILE A 189 29.16 -11.66 17.93
CA ILE A 189 29.66 -10.31 17.63
C ILE A 189 30.42 -10.33 16.31
N ALA A 190 31.34 -11.29 16.12
CA ALA A 190 32.10 -11.45 14.89
C ALA A 190 31.18 -11.64 13.66
N LYS A 191 30.19 -12.53 13.74
CA LYS A 191 29.20 -12.76 12.66
C LYS A 191 28.42 -11.50 12.31
N SER A 192 27.99 -10.74 13.31
CA SER A 192 27.24 -9.50 13.09
C SER A 192 28.10 -8.41 12.45
N GLN A 193 29.38 -8.32 12.84
CA GLN A 193 30.34 -7.40 12.23
C GLN A 193 30.62 -7.76 10.76
N GLU A 194 30.77 -9.05 10.46
CA GLU A 194 30.94 -9.56 9.09
C GLU A 194 29.72 -9.27 8.21
N GLU A 195 28.49 -9.54 8.68
CA GLU A 195 27.28 -9.23 7.90
C GLU A 195 27.14 -7.71 7.69
N LYS A 196 27.50 -6.91 8.69
CA LYS A 196 27.49 -5.44 8.60
C LYS A 196 28.51 -4.92 7.58
N SER A 197 29.73 -5.46 7.57
CA SER A 197 30.75 -5.06 6.60
C SER A 197 30.41 -5.52 5.19
N ALA A 198 29.92 -6.75 5.02
CA ALA A 198 29.47 -7.27 3.74
C ALA A 198 28.33 -6.42 3.14
N LEU A 199 27.35 -6.04 3.96
CA LEU A 199 26.28 -5.14 3.52
C LEU A 199 26.76 -3.72 3.23
N ALA A 200 27.75 -3.20 3.97
CA ALA A 200 28.35 -1.90 3.67
C ALA A 200 29.08 -1.92 2.32
N LEU A 201 29.85 -2.98 2.03
CA LEU A 201 30.51 -3.19 0.74
C LEU A 201 29.49 -3.34 -0.39
N ALA A 202 28.45 -4.16 -0.21
CA ALA A 202 27.40 -4.34 -1.21
C ALA A 202 26.66 -3.02 -1.52
N LYS A 203 26.47 -2.15 -0.53
CA LYS A 203 25.90 -0.81 -0.73
C LYS A 203 26.85 0.12 -1.47
N ALA A 204 28.15 0.05 -1.20
CA ALA A 204 29.16 0.84 -1.90
C ALA A 204 29.26 0.45 -3.39
N VAL A 205 29.18 -0.84 -3.71
CA VAL A 205 29.23 -1.34 -5.11
C VAL A 205 27.97 -0.95 -5.91
N ASN A 206 26.81 -0.93 -5.26
CA ASN A 206 25.53 -0.59 -5.91
C ASN A 206 25.18 0.90 -5.88
N ALA A 207 26.04 1.75 -5.30
CA ALA A 207 25.85 3.19 -5.36
C ALA A 207 26.06 3.64 -6.82
N PRO A 208 25.07 4.28 -7.47
CA PRO A 208 25.25 4.77 -8.83
C PRO A 208 26.43 5.75 -8.83
N ALA A 209 27.40 5.53 -9.72
CA ALA A 209 28.48 6.49 -9.95
C ALA A 209 27.82 7.83 -10.27
N THR A 210 27.91 8.78 -9.33
CA THR A 210 27.49 10.16 -9.53
C THR A 210 28.10 10.63 -10.84
N PRO A 211 27.31 10.95 -11.89
CA PRO A 211 27.87 11.56 -13.08
C PRO A 211 28.48 12.87 -12.61
N ALA A 212 29.81 12.96 -12.71
CA ALA A 212 30.52 14.21 -12.53
C ALA A 212 29.90 15.20 -13.53
N GLU A 213 29.31 16.27 -13.01
CA GLU A 213 28.94 17.44 -13.79
C GLU A 213 30.24 17.93 -14.46
N GLU A 214 30.34 17.71 -15.77
CA GLU A 214 31.35 18.34 -16.64
C GLU A 214 30.99 19.83 -16.73
N GLU A 215 31.84 20.66 -16.12
CA GLU A 215 31.89 22.12 -16.24
C GLU A 215 32.46 22.56 -17.60
#